data_AF-A0A1X0QH35-F1
#
_entry.id   AF-A0A1X0QH35-F1
#
_cell.length_a   1.000
_cell.length_b   1.000
_cell.length_c   1.000
_cell.angle_alpha   90.00
_cell.angle_beta   90.00
_cell.angle_gamma   90.00
#
_symmetry.space_group_name_H-M   'P 1'
#
loop_
_entity.id
_entity.type
_entity.pdbx_description
1 polymer ?
#
loop_
_entity_poly.entity_id
_entity_poly.type
_entity_poly.pdbx_seq_one_letter_code
_entity_poly.pdbx_strand_id
1 'polypeptide(L)'
;MLKKFSGRFFLNTTVSNDDRQRIVTKSLEGHSVRVIVDMLVMPFQTINSIVKHYNTSGKVLLQSRGGERCSKLNLDIKEPILS
;
A
#
# COMPACT_ATOMS: atom_id res chain seq x y z
N MET A 1 28.43 -13.79 -13.71
CA MET A 1 27.31 -14.69 -13.34
C MET A 1 26.08 -13.84 -13.04
N LEU A 2 25.33 -13.42 -14.07
CA LEU A 2 24.10 -12.66 -13.89
C LEU A 2 22.96 -13.63 -13.53
N LYS A 3 22.45 -13.53 -12.29
CA LYS A 3 21.23 -14.23 -11.90
C LYS A 3 20.06 -13.59 -12.65
N LYS A 4 19.46 -14.36 -13.56
CA LYS A 4 18.21 -14.04 -14.24
C LYS A 4 17.14 -13.79 -13.18
N PHE A 5 16.68 -12.55 -13.05
CA PHE A 5 15.46 -12.25 -12.32
C PHE A 5 14.32 -12.85 -13.14
N SER A 6 13.84 -14.02 -12.73
CA SER A 6 12.57 -14.54 -13.21
C SER A 6 11.51 -13.54 -12.79
N GLY A 7 10.98 -12.82 -13.78
CA GLY A 7 9.85 -11.92 -13.62
C GLY A 7 8.66 -12.72 -13.09
N ARG A 8 8.49 -12.71 -11.76
CA ARG A 8 7.20 -12.92 -11.16
C ARG A 8 6.38 -11.69 -11.51
N PHE A 9 5.52 -11.85 -12.52
CA PHE A 9 4.36 -10.99 -12.71
C PHE A 9 3.72 -10.76 -11.34
N PHE A 10 3.86 -9.55 -10.80
CA PHE A 10 3.22 -9.18 -9.54
C PHE A 10 1.72 -9.12 -9.82
N LEU A 11 1.03 -10.25 -9.64
CA LEU A 11 -0.34 -10.26 -9.15
C LEU A 11 -0.43 -9.16 -8.09
N ASN A 12 -1.41 -8.26 -8.20
CA ASN A 12 -1.72 -7.15 -7.29
C ASN A 12 -1.81 -7.63 -5.82
N THR A 13 -0.69 -8.00 -5.23
CA THR A 13 -0.56 -8.50 -3.87
C THR A 13 -0.29 -7.27 -3.05
N THR A 14 -1.39 -6.66 -2.61
CA THR A 14 -1.37 -5.66 -1.55
C THR A 14 -0.55 -6.22 -0.38
N VAL A 15 0.49 -5.48 0.02
CA VAL A 15 1.25 -5.77 1.25
C VAL A 15 0.26 -5.90 2.39
N SER A 16 0.39 -6.98 3.17
CA SER A 16 -0.49 -7.24 4.31
C SER A 16 -0.42 -6.11 5.33
N ASN A 17 -1.49 -5.93 6.11
CA ASN A 17 -1.50 -4.90 7.16
C ASN A 17 -0.44 -5.17 8.24
N ASP A 18 -0.16 -6.44 8.51
CA ASP A 18 0.86 -6.86 9.47
C ASP A 18 2.27 -6.50 8.98
N ASP A 19 2.56 -6.75 7.70
CA ASP A 19 3.84 -6.37 7.10
C ASP A 19 4.02 -4.85 7.07
N ARG A 20 2.94 -4.10 6.78
CA ARG A 20 2.93 -2.63 6.86
C ARG A 20 3.27 -2.16 8.27
N GLN A 21 2.63 -2.75 9.27
CA GLN A 21 2.89 -2.43 10.68
C GLN A 21 4.34 -2.75 11.03
N ARG A 22 4.85 -3.90 10.59
CA ARG A 22 6.24 -4.31 10.82
C ARG A 22 7.24 -3.34 10.20
N ILE A 23 7.00 -2.88 8.98
CA ILE A 23 7.83 -1.86 8.30
C ILE A 23 7.88 -0.57 9.12
N VAL A 24 6.71 -0.07 9.55
CA VAL A 24 6.63 1.19 10.31
C VAL A 24 7.32 1.04 11.67
N THR A 25 7.10 -0.06 12.38
CA THR A 25 7.78 -0.33 13.64
C THR A 25 9.30 -0.32 13.48
N LYS A 26 9.84 -0.99 12.45
CA LYS A 26 11.30 -0.96 12.18
C LYS A 26 11.83 0.43 11.83
N SER A 27 11.04 1.24 11.12
CA SER A 27 11.40 2.63 10.87
C SER A 27 11.41 3.47 12.15
N LEU A 28 10.47 3.25 13.07
CA LEU A 28 10.38 3.94 14.37
C LEU A 28 11.49 3.52 15.34
N GLU A 29 11.96 2.27 15.24
CA GLU A 29 13.18 1.78 15.92
C GLU A 29 14.47 2.46 15.40
N GLY A 30 14.39 3.24 14.31
CA GLY A 30 15.51 3.98 13.75
C GLY A 30 16.27 3.25 12.63
N HIS A 31 15.76 2.12 12.14
CA HIS A 31 16.39 1.44 11.01
C HIS A 31 16.20 2.21 9.70
N SER A 32 17.27 2.28 8.90
CA SER A 32 17.18 2.85 7.55
C SER A 32 16.36 1.95 6.62
N VAL A 33 15.75 2.55 5.60
CA VAL A 33 14.95 1.82 4.60
C VAL A 33 15.73 0.67 3.95
N ARG A 34 17.04 0.86 3.69
CA ARG A 34 17.90 -0.18 3.11
C ARG A 34 18.03 -1.39 4.04
N VAL A 35 18.24 -1.15 5.33
CA VAL A 35 18.31 -2.21 6.34
C VAL A 35 16.98 -2.97 6.44
N ILE A 36 15.85 -2.25 6.38
CA ILE A 36 14.52 -2.87 6.42
C ILE A 36 14.26 -3.73 5.17
N VAL A 37 14.75 -3.31 4.00
CA VAL A 37 14.70 -4.12 2.76
C VAL A 37 15.41 -5.45 2.94
N ASP A 38 16.61 -5.43 3.52
CA ASP A 38 17.39 -6.64 3.74
C ASP A 38 16.74 -7.54 4.80
N MET A 39 16.15 -6.95 5.85
CA MET A 39 15.46 -7.68 6.93
C MET A 39 14.17 -8.38 6.47
N LEU A 40 13.38 -7.73 5.61
CA LEU A 40 12.05 -8.19 5.24
C LEU A 40 12.00 -8.81 3.83
N VAL A 41 13.10 -8.76 3.07
CA VAL A 41 13.21 -9.27 1.71
C VAL A 41 12.08 -8.72 0.82
N MET A 42 11.81 -7.42 0.96
CA MET A 42 10.75 -6.71 0.24
C MET A 42 11.33 -5.62 -0.68
N PRO A 43 10.64 -5.26 -1.78
CA PRO A 43 11.14 -4.23 -2.70
C PRO A 43 11.33 -2.88 -2.01
N PHE A 44 12.45 -2.22 -2.30
CA PHE A 44 12.77 -0.89 -1.78
C PHE A 44 11.63 0.12 -2.01
N GLN A 45 11.06 0.13 -3.21
CA GLN A 45 9.97 1.05 -3.57
C GLN A 45 8.75 0.87 -2.65
N THR A 46 8.40 -0.38 -2.34
CA THR A 46 7.28 -0.73 -1.47
C THR A 46 7.51 -0.21 -0.06
N ILE A 47 8.65 -0.56 0.55
CA ILE A 47 9.00 -0.13 1.91
C ILE A 47 9.09 1.40 1.98
N ASN A 48 9.78 2.02 1.03
CA ASN A 48 9.94 3.48 0.98
C ASN A 48 8.58 4.19 0.85
N SER A 49 7.66 3.65 0.05
CA SER A 49 6.30 4.21 -0.09
C SER A 49 5.50 4.14 1.21
N ILE A 50 5.63 3.04 1.97
CA ILE A 50 4.93 2.83 3.25
C ILE A 50 5.49 3.75 4.32
N VAL A 51 6.83 3.81 4.46
CA VAL A 51 7.49 4.71 5.42
C VAL A 51 7.16 6.16 5.10
N LYS A 52 7.22 6.56 3.83
CA LYS A 52 6.86 7.92 3.41
C LYS A 52 5.39 8.24 3.71
N HIS A 53 4.48 7.32 3.41
CA HIS A 53 3.07 7.48 3.72
C HIS A 53 2.83 7.67 5.22
N TYR A 54 3.48 6.85 6.06
CA TYR A 54 3.40 6.99 7.51
C TYR A 54 3.94 8.34 7.97
N ASN A 55 5.10 8.78 7.49
CA ASN A 55 5.69 10.06 7.86
C ASN A 55 4.80 11.26 7.46
N THR A 56 4.06 11.16 6.35
CA THR A 56 3.13 12.23 5.91
C THR A 56 1.78 12.18 6.64
N SER A 57 1.22 10.99 6.88
CA SER A 57 -0.17 10.84 7.32
C SER A 57 -0.35 10.37 8.77
N GLY A 58 0.70 9.84 9.39
CA GLY A 58 0.66 9.12 10.68
C GLY A 58 -0.05 7.76 10.61
N LYS A 59 -0.47 7.29 9.42
CA LYS A 59 -1.28 6.09 9.25
C LYS A 59 -0.49 4.95 8.60
N VAL A 60 -0.67 3.75 9.15
CA VAL A 60 -0.06 2.50 8.65
C VAL A 60 -0.93 1.85 7.56
N LEU A 61 -2.24 1.87 7.78
CA LEU A 61 -3.23 1.30 6.88
C LEU A 61 -3.50 2.25 5.71
N LEU A 62 -3.66 1.69 4.51
CA LEU A 62 -4.18 2.46 3.38
C LEU A 62 -5.67 2.74 3.60
N GLN A 63 -6.09 3.93 3.19
CA GLN A 63 -7.51 4.18 2.94
C GLN A 63 -8.00 3.26 1.83
N SER A 64 -9.27 2.84 1.90
CA SER A 64 -9.93 2.08 0.85
C SER A 64 -9.74 2.79 -0.49
N ARG A 65 -9.21 2.08 -1.49
CA ARG A 65 -9.11 2.62 -2.85
C ARG A 65 -10.51 2.57 -3.47
N GLY A 66 -11.08 3.74 -3.72
CA GLY A 66 -12.42 3.88 -4.28
C GLY A 66 -13.50 4.14 -3.23
N GLY A 67 -14.71 4.31 -3.74
CA GLY A 67 -15.89 4.79 -3.04
C GLY A 67 -16.79 5.44 -4.07
N GLU A 68 -18.09 5.43 -3.82
CA GLU A 68 -19.01 6.15 -4.69
C GLU A 68 -18.69 7.65 -4.56
N ARG A 69 -18.17 8.25 -5.63
CA ARG A 69 -18.10 9.70 -5.70
C ARG A 69 -19.53 10.19 -5.52
N CYS A 70 -19.78 11.01 -4.50
CA CYS A 70 -21.09 11.59 -4.23
C CYS A 70 -21.62 12.24 -5.51
N SER A 71 -22.46 11.51 -6.24
CA SER A 71 -23.17 12.04 -7.39
C SER A 71 -24.22 13.00 -6.84
N LYS A 72 -24.45 14.11 -7.54
CA LYS A 72 -25.57 15.02 -7.21
C LYS A 72 -26.94 14.35 -7.32
N LEU A 73 -27.00 13.14 -7.89
CA LEU A 73 -28.20 12.32 -8.00
C LEU A 73 -28.44 11.57 -6.70
N ASN A 74 -29.55 11.88 -6.04
CA ASN A 74 -30.10 11.07 -4.94
C ASN A 74 -30.50 9.68 -5.47
N LEU A 75 -30.50 8.68 -4.58
CA LEU A 75 -30.84 7.29 -4.90
C LEU A 75 -32.18 7.20 -5.66
N ASP A 76 -33.17 7.99 -5.25
CA ASP A 76 -34.50 8.03 -5.86
C ASP A 76 -34.51 8.42 -7.35
N ILE A 77 -33.49 9.15 -7.82
CA ILE A 77 -33.34 9.54 -9.23
C ILE A 77 -32.53 8.48 -10.00
N LYS A 78 -31.68 7.71 -9.31
CA LYS A 78 -30.83 6.69 -9.95
C LYS A 78 -31.61 5.44 -10.35
N GLU A 79 -32.51 4.97 -9.48
CA GLU A 79 -33.30 3.75 -9.71
C GLU A 79 -34.02 3.74 -11.07
N PRO A 80 -34.75 4.79 -11.50
CA PRO A 80 -35.46 4.77 -12.78
C PRO A 80 -34.57 4.98 -14.02
N ILE A 81 -33.32 5.44 -13.86
CA ILE A 81 -32.37 5.65 -14.98
C ILE A 81 -31.56 4.38 -15.27
N LEU A 82 -31.39 3.53 -14.26
CA LEU A 82 -30.60 2.31 -14.34
C LEU A 82 -31.44 1.05 -14.61
N SER A 83 -32.78 1.16 -14.63
CA SER A 83 -33.71 0.11 -15.07
C SER A 83 -33.84 0.05 -16.59
#